data_AF-A0A1M4NCF6-F1
#
_entry.id   AF-A0A1M4NCF6-F1
#
_cell.length_a   1.000
_cell.length_b   1.000
_cell.length_c   1.000
_cell.angle_alpha   90.00
_cell.angle_beta   90.00
_cell.angle_gamma   90.00
#
_symmetry.space_group_name_H-M   'P 1'
#
loop_
_entity.id
_entity.type
_entity.pdbx_description
1 polymer ?
#
loop_
_entity_poly.entity_id
_entity_poly.type
_entity_poly.pdbx_seq_one_letter_code
_entity_poly.pdbx_strand_id
1 'polypeptide(L)'
;MVKLQNKKNNSNSKLGEFLNNKRILKGVSLKDVEHATGISASYINRLEKGNRMNPSMEYILRLCRYFEIPISTIIKFFPETSEENNCDNVNNLLINNQIFFANEKASDDVKVSLQRIFKILEENIVAKQPKSILYAQLIEEVDNLIDEVNKSA
;
A
#
# COMPACT_ATOMS: atom_id res chain seq x y z
N MET A 1 24.68 12.00 33.58
CA MET A 1 23.56 11.05 33.32
C MET A 1 22.29 11.86 33.07
N VAL A 2 22.12 12.38 31.86
CA VAL A 2 20.91 13.14 31.47
C VAL A 2 19.99 12.19 30.74
N LYS A 3 18.79 11.97 31.28
CA LYS A 3 17.74 11.15 30.67
C LYS A 3 17.28 11.83 29.39
N LEU A 4 17.68 11.29 28.23
CA LEU A 4 17.11 11.65 26.93
C LEU A 4 15.64 11.22 26.93
N GLN A 5 14.74 12.18 27.10
CA GLN A 5 13.33 12.01 26.83
C GLN A 5 13.18 11.89 25.30
N ASN A 6 12.78 10.70 24.84
CA ASN A 6 12.51 10.40 23.45
C ASN A 6 11.45 11.36 22.88
N LYS A 7 11.88 12.16 21.91
CA LYS A 7 11.07 13.05 21.07
C LYS A 7 9.97 12.23 20.39
N LYS A 8 8.70 12.40 20.79
CA LYS A 8 7.52 11.77 20.17
C LYS A 8 7.56 11.96 18.64
N ASN A 9 7.59 10.87 17.88
CA ASN A 9 7.42 10.92 16.42
C ASN A 9 6.00 11.42 16.08
N ASN A 10 5.94 12.62 15.50
CA ASN A 10 4.73 13.44 15.32
C ASN A 10 3.75 12.88 14.25
N SER A 11 4.20 12.03 13.35
CA SER A 11 3.42 11.49 12.22
C SER A 11 2.43 10.39 12.64
N ASN A 12 2.86 9.44 13.46
CA ASN A 12 2.00 8.34 13.96
C ASN A 12 0.90 8.82 14.90
N SER A 13 1.15 9.91 15.64
CA SER A 13 0.13 10.59 16.44
C SER A 13 -1.02 11.10 15.57
N LYS A 14 -0.73 11.59 14.36
CA LYS A 14 -1.73 12.11 13.43
C LYS A 14 -2.59 11.00 12.82
N LEU A 15 -2.01 9.83 12.54
CA LEU A 15 -2.77 8.67 12.09
C LEU A 15 -3.79 8.21 13.15
N GLY A 16 -3.33 8.09 14.41
CA GLY A 16 -4.19 7.69 15.52
C GLY A 16 -5.35 8.66 15.73
N GLU A 17 -5.05 9.96 15.73
CA GLU A 17 -6.06 11.02 15.84
C GLU A 17 -7.06 10.98 14.67
N PHE A 18 -6.58 10.80 13.45
CA PHE A 18 -7.44 10.69 12.27
C PHE A 18 -8.40 9.51 12.35
N LEU A 19 -7.92 8.33 12.75
CA LEU A 19 -8.76 7.13 12.92
C LEU A 19 -9.77 7.30 14.06
N ASN A 20 -9.37 7.93 15.16
CA ASN A 20 -10.28 8.24 16.26
C ASN A 20 -11.42 9.16 15.79
N ASN A 21 -11.09 10.23 15.07
CA ASN A 21 -12.08 11.15 14.52
C ASN A 21 -13.06 10.41 13.58
N LYS A 22 -12.56 9.52 12.72
CA LYS A 22 -13.42 8.68 11.84
C LYS A 22 -14.37 7.78 12.64
N ARG A 23 -13.88 7.17 13.73
CA ARG A 23 -14.70 6.33 14.61
C ARG A 23 -15.80 7.13 15.30
N ILE A 24 -15.47 8.30 15.85
CA ILE A 24 -16.43 9.18 16.52
C ILE A 24 -17.48 9.69 15.54
N LEU A 25 -17.08 10.14 14.34
CA LEU A 25 -17.99 10.61 13.30
C LEU A 25 -18.96 9.52 12.83
N LYS A 26 -18.50 8.27 12.78
CA LYS A 26 -19.33 7.10 12.46
C LYS A 26 -20.22 6.66 13.64
N GLY A 27 -20.04 7.23 14.84
CA GLY A 27 -20.88 6.97 16.01
C GLY A 27 -20.71 5.58 16.62
N VAL A 28 -19.57 4.91 16.40
CA VAL A 28 -19.34 3.52 16.79
C VAL A 28 -18.36 3.39 17.97
N SER A 29 -18.58 2.38 18.80
CA SER A 29 -17.69 2.03 19.90
C SER A 29 -16.46 1.26 19.41
N LEU A 30 -15.40 1.19 20.23
CA LEU A 30 -14.23 0.36 19.93
C LEU A 30 -14.59 -1.13 19.78
N LYS A 31 -15.61 -1.61 20.50
CA LYS A 31 -16.08 -3.00 20.38
C LYS A 31 -16.78 -3.23 19.04
N ASP A 32 -17.53 -2.26 18.53
CA ASP A 32 -18.18 -2.40 17.22
C ASP A 32 -17.13 -2.51 16.11
N VAL A 33 -16.06 -1.70 16.20
CA VAL A 33 -14.93 -1.79 15.28
C VAL A 33 -14.22 -3.14 15.42
N GLU A 34 -14.02 -3.65 16.63
CA GLU A 34 -13.45 -4.98 16.86
C GLU A 34 -14.28 -6.09 16.22
N HIS A 35 -15.60 -6.06 16.41
CA HIS A 35 -16.50 -7.06 15.84
C HIS A 35 -16.49 -7.03 14.31
N ALA A 36 -16.47 -5.84 13.71
CA ALA A 36 -16.50 -5.70 12.26
C ALA A 36 -15.15 -5.95 11.58
N THR A 37 -14.06 -5.54 12.24
CA THR A 37 -12.72 -5.60 11.65
C THR A 37 -11.94 -6.80 12.09
N GLY A 38 -12.27 -7.44 13.22
CA GLY A 38 -11.50 -8.48 13.89
C GLY A 38 -10.21 -7.98 14.56
N ILE A 39 -10.04 -6.66 14.74
CA ILE A 39 -8.89 -6.05 15.41
C ILE A 39 -9.32 -5.70 16.83
N SER A 40 -8.61 -6.17 17.86
CA SER A 40 -9.07 -5.98 19.24
C SER A 40 -9.26 -4.52 19.63
N ALA A 41 -10.29 -4.21 20.42
CA ALA A 41 -10.59 -2.87 20.91
C ALA A 41 -9.40 -2.26 21.66
N SER A 42 -8.63 -3.11 22.37
CA SER A 42 -7.37 -2.71 23.02
C SER A 42 -6.32 -2.26 22.01
N TYR A 43 -6.16 -2.97 20.89
CA TYR A 43 -5.25 -2.59 19.82
C TYR A 43 -5.69 -1.25 19.19
N ILE A 44 -6.98 -1.11 18.86
CA ILE A 44 -7.53 0.11 18.25
C ILE A 44 -7.35 1.30 19.19
N ASN A 45 -7.66 1.15 20.49
CA ASN A 45 -7.44 2.20 21.48
C ASN A 45 -5.96 2.64 21.58
N ARG A 46 -5.02 1.68 21.52
CA ARG A 46 -3.59 2.00 21.51
C ARG A 46 -3.16 2.70 20.23
N LEU A 47 -3.75 2.32 19.09
CA LEU A 47 -3.52 2.96 17.80
C LEU A 47 -4.04 4.40 17.79
N GLU A 48 -5.29 4.61 18.22
CA GLU A 48 -5.93 5.93 18.32
C GLU A 48 -5.16 6.90 19.24
N LYS A 49 -4.53 6.38 20.30
CA LYS A 49 -3.70 7.15 21.23
C LYS A 49 -2.26 7.38 20.75
N GLY A 50 -1.86 6.84 19.59
CA GLY A 50 -0.49 6.93 19.09
C GLY A 50 0.53 6.07 19.86
N ASN A 51 0.06 5.13 20.70
CA ASN A 51 0.90 4.22 21.49
C ASN A 51 1.38 2.98 20.70
N ARG A 52 0.95 2.86 19.43
CA ARG A 52 1.41 1.85 18.46
C ARG A 52 2.02 2.60 17.28
N MET A 53 3.32 2.44 17.09
CA MET A 53 4.11 3.26 16.16
C MET A 53 4.30 2.65 14.76
N ASN A 54 3.82 1.44 14.53
CA ASN A 54 3.87 0.80 13.21
C ASN A 54 2.81 -0.33 13.12
N PRO A 55 1.55 -0.01 12.80
CA PRO A 55 0.54 -1.05 12.55
C PRO A 55 0.88 -1.82 11.27
N SER A 56 0.52 -3.10 11.21
CA SER A 56 0.70 -3.88 9.98
C SER A 56 -0.17 -3.31 8.86
N MET A 57 0.31 -3.41 7.62
CA MET A 57 -0.48 -2.99 6.46
C MET A 57 -1.81 -3.73 6.35
N GLU A 58 -1.86 -5.00 6.76
CA GLU A 58 -3.10 -5.77 6.84
C GLU A 58 -4.14 -5.08 7.74
N TYR A 59 -3.74 -4.63 8.94
CA TYR A 59 -4.65 -3.97 9.88
C TYR A 59 -5.09 -2.60 9.36
N ILE A 60 -4.16 -1.87 8.73
CA ILE A 60 -4.48 -0.62 8.04
C ILE A 60 -5.53 -0.84 6.96
N LEU A 61 -5.37 -1.84 6.10
CA LEU A 61 -6.32 -2.13 5.03
C LEU A 61 -7.69 -2.55 5.56
N ARG A 62 -7.75 -3.33 6.64
CA ARG A 62 -9.01 -3.69 7.31
C ARG A 62 -9.73 -2.46 7.86
N LEU A 63 -9.02 -1.55 8.52
CA LEU A 63 -9.57 -0.29 9.01
C LEU A 63 -9.99 0.64 7.86
N CYS A 64 -9.21 0.70 6.78
CA CYS A 64 -9.55 1.45 5.57
C CYS A 64 -10.87 0.98 4.97
N ARG A 65 -11.05 -0.34 4.81
CA ARG A 65 -12.31 -0.91 4.31
C ARG A 65 -13.48 -0.57 5.22
N TYR A 66 -13.32 -0.72 6.54
CA TYR A 66 -14.40 -0.47 7.50
C TYR A 66 -14.83 1.00 7.59
N PHE A 67 -13.88 1.93 7.49
CA PHE A 67 -14.15 3.37 7.54
C PHE A 67 -14.29 4.01 6.16
N GLU A 68 -14.25 3.22 5.09
CA GLU A 68 -14.32 3.67 3.69
C GLU A 68 -13.27 4.75 3.37
N ILE A 69 -12.05 4.52 3.84
CA ILE A 69 -10.92 5.45 3.67
C ILE A 69 -10.05 4.94 2.52
N PRO A 70 -9.79 5.76 1.49
CA PRO A 70 -8.80 5.44 0.48
C PRO A 70 -7.42 5.22 1.12
N ILE A 71 -6.73 4.14 0.77
CA ILE A 71 -5.40 3.84 1.33
C ILE A 71 -4.39 4.96 1.10
N SER A 72 -4.54 5.70 -0.02
CA SER A 72 -3.73 6.88 -0.34
C SER A 72 -3.87 8.02 0.67
N THR A 73 -4.99 8.12 1.39
CA THR A 73 -5.16 9.06 2.51
C THR A 73 -4.32 8.63 3.70
N ILE A 74 -4.25 7.33 3.98
CA ILE A 74 -3.54 6.76 5.13
C ILE A 74 -2.03 6.76 4.92
N ILE A 75 -1.56 6.47 3.69
CA ILE A 75 -0.13 6.45 3.34
C ILE A 75 0.57 7.77 3.71
N LYS A 76 -0.11 8.91 3.62
CA LYS A 76 0.42 10.25 3.97
C LYS A 76 0.86 10.38 5.43
N PHE A 77 0.40 9.51 6.33
CA PHE A 77 0.80 9.52 7.73
C PHE A 77 2.04 8.68 8.02
N PHE A 78 2.49 7.87 7.07
CA PHE A 78 3.74 7.13 7.20
C PHE A 78 4.88 8.02 6.69
N PRO A 79 5.92 8.26 7.50
CA PRO A 79 7.08 9.00 7.00
C PRO A 79 7.70 8.19 5.85
N GLU A 80 8.07 8.88 4.77
CA GLU A 80 8.96 8.27 3.77
C GLU A 80 10.24 7.86 4.51
N THR A 81 10.49 6.56 4.58
CA THR A 81 11.74 6.04 5.13
C THR A 81 12.83 6.40 4.14
N SER A 82 13.57 7.46 4.43
CA SER A 82 14.79 7.84 3.71
C SER A 82 15.95 6.90 4.08
N GLU A 83 15.73 5.59 4.01
CA GLU A 83 16.81 4.63 4.01
C GLU A 83 17.15 4.37 2.55
N GLU A 84 18.15 5.08 2.03
CA GLU A 84 18.81 4.79 0.74
C GLU A 84 19.49 3.41 0.70
N ASN A 85 19.21 2.53 1.67
CA ASN A 85 19.85 1.24 1.83
C ASN A 85 19.01 0.16 1.16
N ASN A 86 19.50 -0.27 -0.02
CA ASN A 86 19.10 -1.48 -0.74
C ASN A 86 17.61 -1.56 -1.11
N CYS A 87 17.11 -0.55 -1.84
CA CYS A 87 15.82 -0.69 -2.51
C CYS A 87 15.97 -1.68 -3.68
N ASP A 88 15.28 -2.82 -3.59
CA ASP A 88 15.12 -3.70 -4.74
C ASP A 88 14.34 -2.96 -5.83
N ASN A 89 14.77 -3.08 -7.09
CA ASN A 89 13.96 -2.57 -8.19
C ASN A 89 12.66 -3.38 -8.30
N VAL A 90 11.59 -2.77 -8.81
CA VAL A 90 10.27 -3.40 -8.94
C VAL A 90 10.37 -4.71 -9.72
N ASN A 91 11.28 -4.77 -10.69
CA ASN A 91 11.53 -5.96 -11.48
C ASN A 91 12.01 -7.17 -10.64
N ASN A 92 12.99 -6.97 -9.77
CA ASN A 92 13.50 -7.99 -8.85
C ASN A 92 12.39 -8.45 -7.90
N LEU A 93 11.52 -7.53 -7.46
CA LEU A 93 10.38 -7.88 -6.61
C LEU A 93 9.37 -8.78 -7.34
N LEU A 94 9.09 -8.53 -8.63
CA LEU A 94 8.17 -9.36 -9.42
C LEU A 94 8.73 -10.77 -9.66
N ILE A 95 10.00 -10.85 -10.05
CA ILE A 95 10.64 -12.12 -10.41
C ILE A 95 10.82 -13.02 -9.19
N ASN A 96 11.32 -12.46 -8.08
CA ASN A 96 11.75 -13.25 -6.92
C ASN A 96 10.63 -13.58 -5.93
N ASN A 97 9.45 -12.96 -6.05
CA ASN A 97 8.34 -13.18 -5.11
C ASN A 97 7.16 -13.92 -5.75
N GLN A 98 6.39 -14.63 -4.91
CA GLN A 98 5.07 -15.10 -5.29
C GLN A 98 4.09 -13.95 -5.15
N ILE A 99 3.40 -13.62 -6.25
CA ILE A 99 2.43 -12.52 -6.28
C ILE A 99 1.06 -13.06 -6.72
N PHE A 100 0.01 -12.40 -6.27
CA PHE A 100 -1.33 -12.56 -6.82
C PHE A 100 -1.60 -11.42 -7.81
N PHE A 101 -2.22 -11.76 -8.93
CA PHE A 101 -2.69 -10.81 -9.92
C PHE A 101 -4.08 -11.24 -10.41
N ALA A 102 -5.01 -10.31 -10.54
CA ALA A 102 -6.41 -10.61 -10.89
C ALA A 102 -7.07 -11.69 -10.00
N ASN A 103 -6.76 -11.66 -8.68
CA ASN A 103 -7.20 -12.63 -7.66
C ASN A 103 -6.65 -14.06 -7.81
N GLU A 104 -5.79 -14.31 -8.79
CA GLU A 104 -5.16 -15.62 -9.01
C GLU A 104 -3.66 -15.54 -8.74
N LYS A 105 -3.03 -16.71 -8.50
CA LYS A 105 -1.57 -16.79 -8.39
C LYS A 105 -0.97 -16.47 -9.76
N ALA A 106 -0.15 -15.42 -9.85
CA ALA A 106 0.45 -15.02 -11.11
C ALA A 106 1.45 -16.08 -11.60
N SER A 107 1.31 -16.47 -12.87
CA SER A 107 2.29 -17.29 -13.59
C SER A 107 3.55 -16.47 -13.90
N ASP A 108 4.60 -17.16 -14.33
CA ASP A 108 5.84 -16.50 -14.76
C ASP A 108 5.59 -15.61 -15.99
N ASP A 109 4.73 -16.02 -16.92
CA ASP A 109 4.37 -15.22 -18.09
C ASP A 109 3.62 -13.92 -17.74
N VAL A 110 2.73 -13.98 -16.73
CA VAL A 110 2.07 -12.78 -16.19
C VAL A 110 3.10 -11.83 -15.56
N LYS A 111 4.07 -12.36 -14.80
CA LYS A 111 5.14 -11.55 -14.21
C LYS A 111 6.03 -10.89 -15.26
N VAL A 112 6.41 -11.62 -16.31
CA VAL A 112 7.21 -11.08 -17.42
C VAL A 112 6.43 -9.99 -18.17
N SER A 113 5.12 -10.18 -18.36
CA SER A 113 4.27 -9.17 -19.00
C SER A 113 4.16 -7.90 -18.16
N LEU A 114 3.99 -8.03 -16.84
CA LEU A 114 4.05 -6.89 -15.91
C LEU A 114 5.40 -6.18 -15.96
N GLN A 115 6.51 -6.92 -16.01
CA GLN A 115 7.86 -6.36 -16.14
C GLN A 115 7.99 -5.51 -17.40
N ARG A 116 7.45 -5.94 -18.55
CA ARG A 116 7.49 -5.15 -19.79
C ARG A 116 6.73 -3.84 -19.65
N ILE A 117 5.54 -3.86 -19.03
CA ILE A 117 4.76 -2.64 -18.76
C ILE A 117 5.58 -1.67 -17.90
N PHE A 118 6.19 -2.14 -16.81
CA PHE A 118 7.02 -1.28 -15.96
C PHE A 118 8.22 -0.71 -16.72
N LYS A 119 8.88 -1.52 -17.55
CA LYS A 119 10.00 -1.06 -18.37
C LYS A 119 9.59 0.05 -19.34
N ILE A 120 8.44 -0.09 -20.02
CA ILE A 120 7.91 0.97 -20.90
C ILE A 120 7.66 2.25 -20.11
N LEU A 121 7.08 2.15 -18.92
CA LEU A 121 6.85 3.31 -18.05
C LEU A 121 8.17 3.99 -17.66
N GLU A 122 9.16 3.22 -17.23
CA GLU A 122 10.50 3.71 -16.85
C GLU A 122 11.20 4.41 -18.03
N GLU A 123 11.27 3.75 -19.19
CA GLU A 123 11.92 4.28 -20.39
C GLU A 123 11.25 5.58 -20.86
N ASN A 124 9.92 5.66 -20.81
CA ASN A 124 9.19 6.86 -21.23
C ASN A 124 9.37 8.03 -20.25
N ILE A 125 9.49 7.77 -18.95
CA ILE A 125 9.81 8.80 -17.94
C ILE A 125 11.21 9.36 -18.19
N VAL A 126 12.21 8.51 -18.43
CA VAL A 126 13.60 8.93 -18.65
C VAL A 126 13.78 9.63 -19.99
N ALA A 127 13.23 9.06 -21.07
CA ALA A 127 13.42 9.56 -22.43
C ALA A 127 12.55 10.77 -22.79
N LYS A 128 11.61 11.18 -21.92
CA LYS A 128 10.66 12.29 -22.13
C LYS A 128 9.92 12.20 -23.48
N GLN A 129 9.56 10.98 -23.87
CA GLN A 129 8.89 10.71 -25.14
C GLN A 129 7.53 11.44 -25.22
N PRO A 130 7.04 11.73 -26.44
CA PRO A 130 5.68 12.21 -26.63
C PRO A 130 4.67 11.24 -26.03
N LYS A 131 3.70 11.78 -25.27
CA LYS A 131 2.66 10.97 -24.61
C LYS A 131 1.93 10.02 -25.55
N SER A 132 1.72 10.41 -26.81
CA SER A 132 1.05 9.59 -27.82
C SER A 132 1.76 8.26 -28.08
N ILE A 133 3.09 8.23 -28.09
CA ILE A 133 3.88 7.02 -28.34
C ILE A 133 3.81 6.11 -27.12
N LEU A 134 3.94 6.67 -25.91
CA LEU A 134 3.76 5.94 -24.66
C LEU A 134 2.40 5.23 -24.60
N TYR A 135 1.31 5.94 -24.94
CA TYR A 135 -0.03 5.34 -24.88
C TYR A 135 -0.19 4.17 -25.83
N ALA A 136 0.35 4.25 -27.05
CA ALA A 136 0.28 3.15 -28.01
C ALA A 136 0.99 1.89 -27.50
N GLN A 137 2.22 2.05 -27.02
CA GLN A 137 3.03 0.93 -26.48
C GLN A 137 2.39 0.31 -25.23
N LEU A 138 1.82 1.15 -24.37
CA LEU A 138 1.19 0.69 -23.13
C LEU A 138 -0.11 -0.07 -23.40
N ILE A 139 -0.93 0.37 -24.37
CA ILE A 139 -2.14 -0.35 -24.75
C ILE A 139 -1.79 -1.74 -25.28
N GLU A 140 -0.80 -1.82 -26.18
CA GLU A 140 -0.34 -3.10 -26.74
C GLU A 140 0.13 -4.09 -25.66
N GLU A 141 0.95 -3.65 -24.71
CA GLU A 141 1.38 -4.53 -23.63
C GLU A 141 0.29 -4.88 -22.61
N VAL A 142 -0.71 -4.01 -22.44
CA VAL A 142 -1.89 -4.32 -21.61
C VAL A 142 -2.73 -5.41 -22.27
N ASP A 143 -2.94 -5.34 -23.59
CA ASP A 143 -3.65 -6.39 -24.33
C ASP A 143 -2.90 -7.73 -24.21
N ASN A 144 -1.58 -7.73 -24.36
CA ASN A 144 -0.75 -8.92 -24.15
C ASN A 144 -0.88 -9.48 -22.72
N LEU A 145 -0.89 -8.61 -21.70
CA LEU A 145 -1.06 -9.03 -20.31
C LEU A 145 -2.43 -9.69 -20.09
N ILE A 146 -3.50 -9.13 -20.69
CA ILE A 146 -4.84 -9.71 -20.62
C ILE A 146 -4.85 -11.12 -21.21
N ASP A 147 -4.21 -11.32 -22.36
CA ASP A 147 -4.11 -12.63 -23.00
C ASP A 147 -3.35 -13.64 -22.13
N GLU A 148 -2.24 -13.24 -21.51
CA GLU A 148 -1.47 -14.14 -20.64
C GLU A 148 -2.23 -14.51 -19.36
N VAL A 149 -3.00 -13.58 -18.79
CA VAL A 149 -3.88 -13.86 -17.65
C VAL A 149 -4.96 -14.85 -18.05
N ASN A 150 -5.59 -14.66 -19.21
CA ASN A 150 -6.67 -15.55 -19.69
C ASN A 150 -6.17 -16.96 -20.04
N LYS A 151 -4.91 -17.13 -20.45
CA LYS A 151 -4.28 -18.45 -20.66
C LYS A 151 -4.01 -19.19 -19.34
N SER A 152 -3.82 -18.44 -18.26
CA SER A 152 -3.42 -18.95 -16.95
C SER A 152 -4.62 -19.28 -16.03
N ALA A 153 -5.83 -18.87 -16.42
CA ALA A 153 -7.10 -19.13 -15.72
C ALA A 153 -7.78 -20.42 -16.23
#